data_AF-A0A359E269-F1
#
_entry.id   AF-A0A359E269-F1
#
_cell.length_a   1.000
_cell.length_b   1.000
_cell.length_c   1.000
_cell.angle_alpha   90.00
_cell.angle_beta   90.00
_cell.angle_gamma   90.00
#
_symmetry.space_group_name_H-M   'P 1'
#
loop_
_entity.id
_entity.type
_entity.pdbx_description
1 polymer ?
#
loop_
_entity_poly.entity_id
_entity_poly.type
_entity_poly.pdbx_seq_one_letter_code
_entity_poly.pdbx_strand_id
1 'polypeptide(L)'
;MNIKLQITFFLTLFLVLCGTTSLSAQDKIWTGAIDSSWHTAGNWNPSGVPTSGQTVGMRGNTTPYPVITSNVTVRSVSINVWYSNPGDQLRIRNNATLTITDDLIINGAGKLNIINGHVEMTATSGGQNNFDVNSAESEINITNGSFTAGTISEDVDVEIIGTFNLGNGVLNVRGDFDISNSDTFNAQDGTANIYGSTTVNGTYNGNDGVTNFNGEVTVRSGGIINLDTGTINFNDVTSIGNSGYANFGSGTVNINSDVDVGSGGYFNVQDAEVTVTGNAAFTSNGNMSVDNGSITIGGNASLSSGGTIDLNSGSLNVGGDASFTSGGTVNAGSATVTLEGDFTVQNGSNFEADSSTVVFSGDSTQTINSGSDLTFYNVQVDSGAVFNTDGGTQNTVVIEGDLIVDEDGGVIVEGDDQLDVQGEVGG
;
A
#
# COMPACT_ATOMS: atom_id res chain seq x y z
N MET A 1 -34.68 81.83 -27.14
CA MET A 1 -34.29 81.58 -28.54
C MET A 1 -32.79 81.33 -28.54
N ASN A 2 -32.20 80.20 -28.90
CA ASN A 2 -32.70 78.95 -29.44
C ASN A 2 -31.64 77.85 -29.21
N ILE A 3 -32.09 76.68 -28.73
CA ILE A 3 -31.80 75.32 -29.24
C ILE A 3 -30.31 75.06 -29.59
N LYS A 4 -29.52 74.58 -28.61
CA LYS A 4 -29.09 73.17 -28.48
C LYS A 4 -28.85 72.45 -29.82
N LEU A 5 -27.58 72.45 -30.19
CA LEU A 5 -26.88 71.61 -31.15
C LEU A 5 -27.43 70.17 -31.18
N GLN A 6 -28.19 69.84 -32.23
CA GLN A 6 -28.51 68.47 -32.62
C GLN A 6 -28.31 68.34 -34.13
N ILE A 7 -27.98 67.11 -34.54
CA ILE A 7 -27.94 66.60 -35.91
C ILE A 7 -26.60 66.82 -36.61
N THR A 8 -25.60 66.02 -36.24
CA THR A 8 -24.82 65.18 -37.18
C THR A 8 -24.01 64.20 -36.33
N PHE A 9 -24.51 62.97 -36.20
CA PHE A 9 -23.86 61.70 -35.83
C PHE A 9 -24.93 60.81 -35.17
N PHE A 10 -25.86 60.30 -35.98
CA PHE A 10 -26.82 59.28 -35.58
C PHE A 10 -26.77 58.14 -36.59
N LEU A 11 -25.58 57.55 -36.79
CA LEU A 11 -25.46 56.31 -37.55
C LEU A 11 -24.15 55.56 -37.31
N THR A 12 -23.66 55.43 -36.06
CA THR A 12 -22.60 54.44 -35.72
C THR A 12 -22.29 54.41 -34.23
N LEU A 13 -23.23 54.00 -33.36
CA LEU A 13 -22.87 53.42 -32.04
C LEU A 13 -24.10 52.80 -31.33
N PHE A 14 -24.75 51.82 -31.95
CA PHE A 14 -25.78 51.02 -31.23
C PHE A 14 -25.72 49.54 -31.58
N LEU A 15 -24.55 49.02 -31.92
CA LEU A 15 -24.29 47.59 -31.96
C LEU A 15 -22.86 47.37 -31.46
N VAL A 16 -22.65 46.25 -30.77
CA VAL A 16 -21.41 45.80 -30.13
C VAL A 16 -21.22 46.30 -28.69
N LEU A 17 -22.25 46.12 -27.88
CA LEU A 17 -22.07 45.46 -26.59
C LEU A 17 -22.72 44.06 -26.68
N CYS A 18 -22.24 43.23 -27.61
CA CYS A 18 -22.37 41.80 -27.42
C CYS A 18 -21.41 41.47 -26.29
N GLY A 19 -21.95 41.25 -25.10
CA GLY A 19 -21.18 40.63 -24.03
C GLY A 19 -20.47 39.42 -24.62
N THR A 20 -19.16 39.37 -24.47
CA THR A 20 -18.41 38.14 -24.68
C THR A 20 -18.84 37.20 -23.55
N THR A 21 -20.00 36.56 -23.71
CA THR A 21 -20.25 35.32 -22.99
C THR A 21 -19.17 34.39 -23.48
N SER A 22 -18.23 34.02 -22.62
CA SER A 22 -17.36 32.89 -22.87
C SER A 22 -18.27 31.74 -23.33
N LEU A 23 -18.18 31.36 -24.61
CA LEU A 23 -18.86 30.17 -25.11
C LEU A 23 -18.21 29.00 -24.37
N SER A 24 -18.82 28.58 -23.27
CA SER A 24 -18.42 27.33 -22.63
C SER A 24 -18.57 26.22 -23.67
N ALA A 25 -17.51 25.44 -23.87
CA ALA A 25 -17.56 24.34 -24.81
C ALA A 25 -18.65 23.36 -24.35
N GLN A 26 -19.60 23.04 -25.23
CA GLN A 26 -20.71 22.16 -24.89
C GLN A 26 -20.21 20.72 -24.71
N ASP A 27 -20.65 20.04 -23.65
CA ASP A 27 -20.30 18.65 -23.39
C ASP A 27 -20.77 17.70 -24.51
N LYS A 28 -20.08 16.57 -24.64
CA LYS A 28 -20.23 15.63 -25.76
C LYS A 28 -20.68 14.26 -25.27
N ILE A 29 -21.65 13.68 -25.95
CA ILE A 29 -22.11 12.31 -25.69
C ILE A 29 -21.72 11.40 -26.85
N TRP A 30 -21.15 10.25 -26.54
CA TRP A 30 -20.86 9.20 -27.52
C TRP A 30 -22.15 8.61 -28.09
N THR A 31 -22.22 8.51 -29.41
CA THR A 31 -23.36 7.91 -30.14
C THR A 31 -22.97 6.70 -30.97
N GLY A 32 -21.69 6.53 -31.31
CA GLY A 32 -21.20 5.43 -32.14
C GLY A 32 -21.88 5.33 -33.52
N ALA A 33 -22.48 6.42 -34.02
CA ALA A 33 -23.39 6.36 -35.17
C ALA A 33 -22.72 5.96 -36.50
N ILE A 34 -21.40 6.09 -36.62
CA ILE A 34 -20.62 5.77 -37.82
C ILE A 34 -19.71 4.57 -37.57
N ASP A 35 -18.84 4.64 -36.56
CA ASP A 35 -17.84 3.62 -36.24
C ASP A 35 -17.35 3.74 -34.78
N SER A 36 -16.32 2.98 -34.42
CA SER A 36 -15.71 3.02 -33.08
C SER A 36 -14.69 4.14 -32.88
N SER A 37 -14.35 4.91 -33.90
CA SER A 37 -13.27 5.90 -33.80
C SER A 37 -13.71 7.10 -32.97
N TRP A 38 -12.95 7.41 -31.91
CA TRP A 38 -13.09 8.66 -31.16
C TRP A 38 -13.00 9.89 -32.08
N HIS A 39 -12.20 9.78 -33.14
CA HIS A 39 -11.81 10.87 -34.04
C HIS A 39 -12.83 11.15 -35.15
N THR A 40 -13.92 10.38 -35.21
CA THR A 40 -15.00 10.60 -36.19
C THR A 40 -16.06 11.52 -35.59
N ALA A 41 -16.14 12.75 -36.11
CA ALA A 41 -17.04 13.81 -35.60
C ALA A 41 -18.52 13.38 -35.49
N GLY A 42 -18.99 12.52 -36.40
CA GLY A 42 -20.38 12.04 -36.42
C GLY A 42 -20.72 11.01 -35.33
N ASN A 43 -19.73 10.49 -34.60
CA ASN A 43 -19.95 9.62 -33.44
C ASN A 43 -20.25 10.39 -32.14
N TRP A 44 -20.34 11.71 -32.20
CA TRP A 44 -20.58 12.57 -31.05
C TRP A 44 -21.85 13.40 -31.22
N ASN A 45 -22.53 13.65 -30.10
CA ASN A 45 -23.63 14.60 -30.04
C ASN A 45 -23.36 15.66 -28.96
N PRO A 46 -23.39 16.96 -29.32
CA PRO A 46 -23.48 17.51 -30.68
C PRO A 46 -22.30 17.05 -31.57
N SER A 47 -22.48 17.07 -32.90
CA SER A 47 -21.43 16.62 -33.85
C SER A 47 -20.11 17.40 -33.68
N GLY A 48 -18.99 16.71 -33.84
CA GLY A 48 -17.63 17.24 -33.69
C GLY A 48 -16.82 16.49 -32.64
N VAL A 49 -15.54 16.25 -32.92
CA VAL A 49 -14.61 15.56 -32.02
C VAL A 49 -14.43 16.36 -30.72
N PRO A 50 -14.45 15.74 -29.53
CA PRO A 50 -14.20 16.41 -28.26
C PRO A 50 -12.85 17.11 -28.19
N THR A 51 -12.80 18.21 -27.45
CA THR A 51 -11.63 19.07 -27.23
C THR A 51 -11.37 19.25 -25.74
N SER A 52 -10.22 19.86 -25.39
CA SER A 52 -9.75 20.00 -24.00
C SER A 52 -10.71 20.76 -23.07
N GLY A 53 -11.63 21.56 -23.60
CA GLY A 53 -12.61 22.29 -22.79
C GLY A 53 -13.91 21.52 -22.50
N GLN A 54 -14.05 20.27 -22.94
CA GLN A 54 -15.33 19.55 -22.94
C GLN A 54 -15.31 18.33 -22.03
N THR A 55 -16.42 18.11 -21.32
CA THR A 55 -16.69 16.81 -20.68
C THR A 55 -17.28 15.86 -21.71
N VAL A 56 -16.88 14.59 -21.65
CA VAL A 56 -17.35 13.53 -22.55
C VAL A 56 -18.06 12.43 -21.77
N GLY A 57 -19.24 12.03 -22.23
CA GLY A 57 -20.05 11.01 -21.59
C GLY A 57 -20.35 9.82 -22.50
N MET A 58 -20.20 8.60 -21.97
CA MET A 58 -20.69 7.36 -22.57
C MET A 58 -21.89 6.89 -21.78
N ARG A 59 -22.98 6.55 -22.47
CA ARG A 59 -24.22 6.15 -21.81
C ARG A 59 -25.05 5.20 -22.65
N GLY A 60 -25.78 4.33 -21.96
CA GLY A 60 -26.78 3.45 -22.57
C GLY A 60 -26.19 2.26 -23.30
N ASN A 61 -24.96 1.87 -22.98
CA ASN A 61 -24.27 0.73 -23.58
C ASN A 61 -24.21 0.84 -25.12
N THR A 62 -23.81 2.02 -25.61
CA THR A 62 -23.92 2.35 -27.04
C THR A 62 -22.77 1.74 -27.82
N THR A 63 -23.09 0.81 -28.73
CA THR A 63 -22.12 0.15 -29.61
C THR A 63 -22.11 0.75 -31.03
N PRO A 64 -20.96 0.75 -31.72
CA PRO A 64 -19.63 0.36 -31.22
C PRO A 64 -19.10 1.32 -30.14
N TYR A 65 -18.33 0.78 -29.19
CA TYR A 65 -17.71 1.56 -28.12
C TYR A 65 -16.57 2.45 -28.65
N PRO A 66 -16.31 3.61 -28.04
CA PRO A 66 -15.23 4.51 -28.45
C PRO A 66 -13.84 3.90 -28.31
N VAL A 67 -13.00 4.17 -29.30
CA VAL A 67 -11.60 3.76 -29.38
C VAL A 67 -10.72 4.97 -29.71
N ILE A 68 -9.76 5.26 -28.84
CA ILE A 68 -8.73 6.29 -29.01
C ILE A 68 -7.48 5.62 -29.61
N THR A 69 -7.03 6.10 -30.76
CA THR A 69 -5.83 5.59 -31.48
C THR A 69 -4.78 6.66 -31.76
N SER A 70 -4.99 7.88 -31.30
CA SER A 70 -4.05 9.00 -31.35
C SER A 70 -4.40 9.96 -30.22
N ASN A 71 -3.44 10.77 -29.78
CA ASN A 71 -3.57 11.58 -28.57
C ASN A 71 -4.80 12.49 -28.59
N VAL A 72 -5.47 12.57 -27.44
CA VAL A 72 -6.63 13.43 -27.21
C VAL A 72 -6.52 14.08 -25.83
N THR A 73 -7.06 15.29 -25.71
CA THR A 73 -7.22 15.98 -24.44
C THR A 73 -8.67 16.39 -24.28
N VAL A 74 -9.25 16.10 -23.12
CA VAL A 74 -10.61 16.49 -22.72
C VAL A 74 -10.59 17.06 -21.31
N ARG A 75 -11.67 17.74 -20.93
CA ARG A 75 -11.79 18.23 -19.56
C ARG A 75 -12.01 17.06 -18.62
N SER A 76 -13.17 16.41 -18.73
CA SER A 76 -13.55 15.28 -17.87
C SER A 76 -14.15 14.14 -18.70
N VAL A 77 -14.07 12.91 -18.20
CA VAL A 77 -14.61 11.70 -18.84
C VAL A 77 -15.56 11.01 -17.89
N SER A 78 -16.76 10.66 -18.36
CA SER A 78 -17.71 9.84 -17.61
C SER A 78 -18.12 8.61 -18.41
N ILE A 79 -17.80 7.43 -17.90
CA ILE A 79 -18.15 6.14 -18.49
C ILE A 79 -19.41 5.60 -17.80
N ASN A 80 -20.33 5.09 -18.61
CA ASN A 80 -21.57 4.44 -18.17
C ASN A 80 -22.47 5.34 -17.31
N VAL A 81 -22.72 6.58 -17.77
CA VAL A 81 -23.48 7.62 -17.03
C VAL A 81 -24.89 7.17 -16.61
N TRP A 82 -25.47 6.16 -17.26
CA TRP A 82 -26.79 5.61 -16.94
C TRP A 82 -26.77 4.29 -16.18
N TYR A 83 -25.60 3.88 -15.65
CA TYR A 83 -25.45 2.66 -14.87
C TYR A 83 -26.01 1.42 -15.61
N SER A 84 -25.80 1.37 -16.92
CA SER A 84 -26.23 0.24 -17.74
C SER A 84 -25.43 -1.02 -17.39
N ASN A 85 -26.07 -2.19 -17.51
CA ASN A 85 -25.45 -3.50 -17.37
C ASN A 85 -25.92 -4.40 -18.54
N PRO A 86 -25.03 -4.83 -19.46
CA PRO A 86 -23.59 -4.52 -19.48
C PRO A 86 -23.33 -3.03 -19.67
N GLY A 87 -22.23 -2.53 -19.10
CA GLY A 87 -21.90 -1.10 -19.11
C GLY A 87 -21.14 -0.64 -20.34
N ASP A 88 -21.11 0.69 -20.53
CA ASP A 88 -20.31 1.34 -21.57
C ASP A 88 -18.81 1.12 -21.36
N GLN A 89 -18.05 1.18 -22.47
CA GLN A 89 -16.62 0.94 -22.45
C GLN A 89 -15.85 2.03 -23.18
N LEU A 90 -14.65 2.34 -22.71
CA LEU A 90 -13.64 3.11 -23.43
C LEU A 90 -12.41 2.25 -23.69
N ARG A 91 -11.84 2.34 -24.89
CA ARG A 91 -10.56 1.70 -25.22
C ARG A 91 -9.53 2.71 -25.71
N ILE A 92 -8.29 2.59 -25.21
CA ILE A 92 -7.14 3.38 -25.64
C ILE A 92 -6.07 2.43 -26.17
N ARG A 93 -5.48 2.73 -27.33
CA ARG A 93 -4.45 1.90 -27.95
C ARG A 93 -3.54 2.66 -28.91
N ASN A 94 -2.57 1.96 -29.50
CA ASN A 94 -1.59 2.48 -30.48
C ASN A 94 -0.70 3.59 -29.92
N ASN A 95 -0.23 3.41 -28.69
CA ASN A 95 0.59 4.35 -27.93
C ASN A 95 -0.07 5.74 -27.80
N ALA A 96 -1.40 5.79 -27.87
CA ALA A 96 -2.16 7.02 -27.75
C ALA A 96 -2.33 7.39 -26.27
N THR A 97 -2.29 8.69 -25.99
CA THR A 97 -2.56 9.25 -24.66
C THR A 97 -3.93 9.90 -24.62
N LEU A 98 -4.73 9.55 -23.62
CA LEU A 98 -5.89 10.32 -23.18
C LEU A 98 -5.47 11.21 -22.01
N THR A 99 -5.44 12.52 -22.24
CA THR A 99 -5.23 13.51 -21.17
C THR A 99 -6.57 14.01 -20.67
N ILE A 100 -6.77 13.97 -19.35
CA ILE A 100 -7.98 14.43 -18.66
C ILE A 100 -7.55 15.53 -17.69
N THR A 101 -8.13 16.72 -17.80
CA THR A 101 -7.69 17.89 -17.01
C THR A 101 -8.56 18.15 -15.77
N ASP A 102 -9.45 17.22 -15.47
CA ASP A 102 -10.53 17.30 -14.48
C ASP A 102 -10.90 15.84 -14.12
N ASP A 103 -12.17 15.56 -13.83
CA ASP A 103 -12.61 14.23 -13.36
C ASP A 103 -12.56 13.10 -14.40
N LEU A 104 -12.23 11.90 -13.93
CA LEU A 104 -12.52 10.62 -14.59
C LEU A 104 -13.49 9.83 -13.72
N ILE A 105 -14.67 9.54 -14.25
CA ILE A 105 -15.74 8.84 -13.52
C ILE A 105 -16.13 7.57 -14.25
N ILE A 106 -16.15 6.43 -13.57
CA ILE A 106 -16.59 5.13 -14.10
C ILE A 106 -17.71 4.58 -13.22
N ASN A 107 -18.92 4.47 -13.78
CA ASN A 107 -20.12 4.08 -13.04
C ASN A 107 -20.59 2.65 -13.37
N GLY A 108 -21.24 1.98 -12.42
CA GLY A 108 -21.86 0.66 -12.62
C GLY A 108 -20.93 -0.34 -13.29
N ALA A 109 -21.41 -1.11 -14.27
CA ALA A 109 -20.58 -2.04 -15.04
C ALA A 109 -19.67 -1.38 -16.11
N GLY A 110 -19.28 -0.11 -15.91
CA GLY A 110 -18.47 0.66 -16.86
C GLY A 110 -17.04 0.16 -16.94
N LYS A 111 -16.41 0.22 -18.12
CA LYS A 111 -15.06 -0.32 -18.32
C LYS A 111 -14.10 0.63 -19.02
N LEU A 112 -12.87 0.74 -18.51
CA LEU A 112 -11.75 1.39 -19.19
C LEU A 112 -10.69 0.35 -19.55
N ASN A 113 -10.35 0.25 -20.83
CA ASN A 113 -9.34 -0.68 -21.33
C ASN A 113 -8.16 0.07 -21.96
N ILE A 114 -6.98 -0.04 -21.37
CA ILE A 114 -5.74 0.58 -21.83
C ILE A 114 -4.87 -0.50 -22.44
N ILE A 115 -4.76 -0.55 -23.77
CA ILE A 115 -4.06 -1.61 -24.50
C ILE A 115 -2.97 -0.99 -25.36
N ASN A 116 -1.72 -0.97 -24.88
CA ASN A 116 -0.66 -0.19 -25.51
C ASN A 116 -1.09 1.28 -25.68
N GLY A 117 -1.46 1.93 -24.59
CA GLY A 117 -1.92 3.32 -24.54
C GLY A 117 -1.73 3.90 -23.15
N HIS A 118 -2.10 5.16 -22.97
CA HIS A 118 -1.83 5.90 -21.74
C HIS A 118 -3.03 6.74 -21.31
N VAL A 119 -3.23 6.84 -20.00
CA VAL A 119 -4.11 7.84 -19.38
C VAL A 119 -3.26 8.75 -18.51
N GLU A 120 -3.44 10.05 -18.69
CA GLU A 120 -2.81 11.09 -17.88
C GLU A 120 -3.90 12.00 -17.32
N MET A 121 -4.08 12.00 -16.00
CA MET A 121 -4.93 12.95 -15.31
C MET A 121 -4.06 14.08 -14.74
N THR A 122 -4.33 15.31 -15.14
CA THR A 122 -3.64 16.52 -14.66
C THR A 122 -4.64 17.44 -13.99
N ALA A 123 -4.35 17.99 -12.81
CA ALA A 123 -5.27 18.93 -12.19
C ALA A 123 -5.33 20.24 -12.99
N THR A 124 -6.50 20.88 -13.10
CA THR A 124 -6.50 22.32 -13.36
C THR A 124 -6.13 23.01 -12.06
N SER A 125 -5.18 23.95 -12.11
CA SER A 125 -4.67 24.69 -10.96
C SER A 125 -5.80 25.17 -10.04
N GLY A 126 -6.02 24.46 -8.92
CA GLY A 126 -7.02 24.80 -7.89
C GLY A 126 -8.16 23.80 -7.62
N GLY A 127 -8.18 22.60 -8.23
CA GLY A 127 -9.19 21.56 -7.96
C GLY A 127 -8.59 20.19 -7.63
N GLN A 128 -9.21 19.46 -6.69
CA GLN A 128 -9.01 18.01 -6.53
C GLN A 128 -9.71 17.34 -7.71
N ASN A 129 -8.97 16.90 -8.72
CA ASN A 129 -9.56 16.02 -9.72
C ASN A 129 -9.96 14.75 -9.01
N ASN A 130 -11.18 14.27 -9.23
CA ASN A 130 -11.58 12.99 -8.70
C ASN A 130 -11.40 11.91 -9.76
N PHE A 131 -10.60 10.89 -9.43
CA PHE A 131 -10.69 9.62 -10.14
C PHE A 131 -11.63 8.70 -9.37
N ASP A 132 -12.91 8.76 -9.75
CA ASP A 132 -13.98 7.98 -9.16
C ASP A 132 -14.28 6.74 -9.98
N VAL A 133 -13.99 5.58 -9.41
CA VAL A 133 -14.70 4.37 -9.78
C VAL A 133 -15.86 4.25 -8.79
N ASN A 134 -17.11 4.10 -9.23
CA ASN A 134 -18.30 4.28 -8.37
C ASN A 134 -19.12 2.99 -8.14
N SER A 135 -18.54 1.81 -8.42
CA SER A 135 -19.28 0.55 -8.30
C SER A 135 -18.32 -0.64 -8.30
N ALA A 136 -18.59 -1.64 -7.46
CA ALA A 136 -17.89 -2.93 -7.47
C ALA A 136 -17.89 -3.62 -8.86
N GLU A 137 -18.82 -3.28 -9.77
CA GLU A 137 -18.88 -3.81 -11.14
C GLU A 137 -17.97 -3.08 -12.15
N SER A 138 -17.44 -1.91 -11.78
CA SER A 138 -16.58 -1.12 -12.65
C SER A 138 -15.21 -1.77 -12.78
N GLU A 139 -14.65 -1.72 -13.99
CA GLU A 139 -13.36 -2.34 -14.26
C GLU A 139 -12.40 -1.42 -15.01
N ILE A 140 -11.15 -1.36 -14.55
CA ILE A 140 -10.03 -0.85 -15.33
C ILE A 140 -9.08 -2.00 -15.63
N ASN A 141 -8.70 -2.12 -16.90
CA ASN A 141 -7.77 -3.14 -17.35
C ASN A 141 -6.64 -2.50 -18.16
N ILE A 142 -5.40 -2.80 -17.77
CA ILE A 142 -4.20 -2.33 -18.47
C ILE A 142 -3.44 -3.51 -19.07
N THR A 143 -2.97 -3.34 -20.31
CA THR A 143 -2.10 -4.28 -21.01
C THR A 143 -1.07 -3.49 -21.81
N ASN A 144 0.20 -3.57 -21.43
CA ASN A 144 1.31 -2.82 -22.03
C ASN A 144 1.08 -1.30 -22.07
N GLY A 145 0.51 -0.69 -21.03
CA GLY A 145 0.16 0.73 -21.03
C GLY A 145 0.45 1.40 -19.70
N SER A 146 -0.03 2.63 -19.53
CA SER A 146 0.08 3.32 -18.24
C SER A 146 -1.16 4.10 -17.85
N PHE A 147 -1.31 4.29 -16.55
CA PHE A 147 -2.24 5.23 -15.94
C PHE A 147 -1.44 6.13 -15.00
N THR A 148 -1.59 7.45 -15.14
CA THR A 148 -0.94 8.42 -14.27
C THR A 148 -1.97 9.40 -13.73
N ALA A 149 -2.11 9.42 -12.41
CA ALA A 149 -2.93 10.38 -11.67
C ALA A 149 -2.03 11.44 -11.05
N GLY A 150 -2.10 12.66 -11.59
CA GLY A 150 -1.37 13.82 -11.11
C GLY A 150 0.00 14.02 -11.75
N THR A 151 0.66 15.10 -11.35
CA THR A 151 2.00 15.51 -11.79
C THR A 151 2.92 15.74 -10.59
N ILE A 152 4.18 16.05 -10.84
CA ILE A 152 5.13 16.41 -9.74
C ILE A 152 4.73 17.68 -8.98
N SER A 153 3.83 18.50 -9.53
CA SER A 153 3.39 19.76 -8.94
C SER A 153 1.92 19.72 -8.53
N GLU A 154 1.23 18.62 -8.79
CA GLU A 154 -0.22 18.52 -8.66
C GLU A 154 -0.62 17.11 -8.26
N ASP A 155 -1.24 17.00 -7.10
CA ASP A 155 -1.73 15.74 -6.58
C ASP A 155 -3.14 15.46 -7.14
N VAL A 156 -3.37 14.19 -7.49
CA VAL A 156 -4.69 13.68 -7.88
C VAL A 156 -4.91 12.43 -7.07
N ASP A 157 -5.91 12.49 -6.21
CA ASP A 157 -6.31 11.38 -5.35
C ASP A 157 -7.05 10.33 -6.19
N VAL A 158 -6.92 9.08 -5.78
CA VAL A 158 -7.47 7.92 -6.48
C VAL A 158 -8.22 7.06 -5.49
N GLU A 159 -9.52 6.89 -5.72
CA GLU A 159 -10.35 5.94 -4.98
C GLU A 159 -10.77 4.78 -5.89
N ILE A 160 -10.41 3.56 -5.49
CA ILE A 160 -10.83 2.33 -6.17
C ILE A 160 -12.13 1.83 -5.54
N ILE A 161 -13.24 2.00 -6.25
CA ILE A 161 -14.52 1.29 -6.01
C ILE A 161 -14.86 0.45 -7.24
N GLY A 162 -14.53 -0.84 -7.23
CA GLY A 162 -14.51 -1.70 -8.40
C GLY A 162 -13.30 -2.62 -8.43
N THR A 163 -12.90 -3.01 -9.64
CA THR A 163 -11.67 -3.76 -9.88
C THR A 163 -10.70 -2.96 -10.76
N PHE A 164 -9.47 -2.79 -10.30
CA PHE A 164 -8.37 -2.23 -11.09
C PHE A 164 -7.32 -3.30 -11.36
N ASN A 165 -7.17 -3.69 -12.62
CA ASN A 165 -6.20 -4.69 -13.07
C ASN A 165 -5.06 -4.00 -13.84
N LEU A 166 -3.86 -4.02 -13.26
CA LEU A 166 -2.70 -3.35 -13.84
C LEU A 166 -2.04 -4.16 -14.98
N GLY A 167 -2.29 -5.45 -15.07
CA GLY A 167 -1.67 -6.35 -16.05
C GLY A 167 -0.15 -6.30 -15.93
N ASN A 168 0.51 -5.93 -17.02
CA ASN A 168 1.94 -5.65 -17.07
C ASN A 168 2.22 -4.15 -17.33
N GLY A 169 1.27 -3.29 -16.95
CA GLY A 169 1.34 -1.86 -17.13
C GLY A 169 2.03 -1.13 -15.98
N VAL A 170 1.99 0.20 -16.06
CA VAL A 170 2.53 1.10 -15.03
C VAL A 170 1.44 2.00 -14.49
N LEU A 171 1.29 2.03 -13.17
CA LEU A 171 0.46 2.99 -12.45
C LEU A 171 1.37 3.99 -11.73
N ASN A 172 1.07 5.28 -11.86
CA ASN A 172 1.65 6.32 -11.02
C ASN A 172 0.52 7.14 -10.38
N VAL A 173 0.52 7.27 -9.06
CA VAL A 173 -0.47 8.06 -8.31
C VAL A 173 0.25 9.09 -7.47
N ARG A 174 -0.02 10.38 -7.69
CA ARG A 174 0.64 11.48 -6.98
C ARG A 174 -0.05 11.82 -5.68
N GLY A 175 -1.39 11.84 -5.68
CA GLY A 175 -2.19 12.05 -4.47
C GLY A 175 -2.37 10.78 -3.66
N ASP A 176 -3.37 10.82 -2.79
CA ASP A 176 -3.73 9.69 -1.95
C ASP A 176 -4.34 8.55 -2.79
N PHE A 177 -4.18 7.33 -2.30
CA PHE A 177 -4.60 6.11 -2.98
C PHE A 177 -5.42 5.24 -2.03
N ASP A 178 -6.73 5.21 -2.23
CA ASP A 178 -7.64 4.48 -1.36
C ASP A 178 -8.26 3.29 -2.10
N ILE A 179 -8.31 2.14 -1.43
CA ILE A 179 -9.07 0.97 -1.89
C ILE A 179 -10.26 0.81 -0.96
N SER A 180 -11.45 1.02 -1.51
CA SER A 180 -12.71 0.98 -0.77
C SER A 180 -13.14 -0.45 -0.42
N ASN A 181 -14.10 -0.57 0.50
CA ASN A 181 -14.52 -1.85 1.05
C ASN A 181 -15.07 -2.80 -0.02
N SER A 182 -14.59 -4.05 -0.03
CA SER A 182 -14.95 -5.09 -1.02
C SER A 182 -14.45 -4.82 -2.45
N ASP A 183 -13.61 -3.80 -2.64
CA ASP A 183 -13.02 -3.46 -3.93
C ASP A 183 -11.62 -4.04 -4.05
N THR A 184 -11.09 -4.08 -5.27
CA THR A 184 -9.84 -4.82 -5.55
C THR A 184 -8.91 -4.05 -6.47
N PHE A 185 -7.66 -3.95 -6.04
CA PHE A 185 -6.53 -3.60 -6.88
C PHE A 185 -5.66 -4.84 -7.13
N ASN A 186 -5.36 -5.15 -8.39
CA ASN A 186 -4.48 -6.25 -8.78
C ASN A 186 -3.27 -5.69 -9.53
N ALA A 187 -2.09 -5.77 -8.91
CA ALA A 187 -0.84 -5.36 -9.53
C ALA A 187 -0.40 -6.32 -10.65
N GLN A 188 -0.72 -7.62 -10.54
CA GLN A 188 -0.39 -8.65 -11.52
C GLN A 188 1.12 -8.67 -11.81
N ASP A 189 1.57 -8.42 -13.04
CA ASP A 189 3.00 -8.31 -13.41
C ASP A 189 3.46 -6.85 -13.51
N GLY A 190 2.60 -5.92 -13.09
CA GLY A 190 2.75 -4.49 -13.32
C GLY A 190 3.64 -3.80 -12.30
N THR A 191 3.84 -2.50 -12.50
CA THR A 191 4.54 -1.63 -11.56
C THR A 191 3.61 -0.52 -11.07
N ALA A 192 3.36 -0.47 -9.77
CA ALA A 192 2.59 0.60 -9.13
C ALA A 192 3.50 1.50 -8.30
N ASN A 193 3.50 2.80 -8.60
CA ASN A 193 4.21 3.82 -7.82
C ASN A 193 3.18 4.78 -7.23
N ILE A 194 3.06 4.78 -5.90
CA ILE A 194 2.08 5.57 -5.17
C ILE A 194 2.84 6.55 -4.29
N TYR A 195 2.65 7.84 -4.51
CA TYR A 195 3.43 8.90 -3.86
C TYR A 195 2.71 9.53 -2.67
N GLY A 196 1.38 9.59 -2.69
CA GLY A 196 0.58 10.00 -1.54
C GLY A 196 0.33 8.85 -0.55
N SER A 197 -0.51 9.13 0.44
CA SER A 197 -0.85 8.17 1.48
C SER A 197 -1.77 7.08 0.92
N THR A 198 -1.71 5.88 1.47
CA THR A 198 -2.56 4.77 1.03
C THR A 198 -3.46 4.28 2.16
N THR A 199 -4.76 4.19 1.91
CA THR A 199 -5.68 3.40 2.75
C THR A 199 -6.12 2.14 2.03
N VAL A 200 -6.00 1.00 2.71
CA VAL A 200 -6.59 -0.27 2.28
C VAL A 200 -7.76 -0.63 3.18
N ASN A 201 -8.98 -0.50 2.66
CA ASN A 201 -10.21 -1.06 3.24
C ASN A 201 -10.74 -2.27 2.42
N GLY A 202 -10.39 -2.35 1.14
CA GLY A 202 -10.65 -3.50 0.27
C GLY A 202 -9.47 -4.46 0.19
N THR A 203 -9.19 -4.98 -1.00
CA THR A 203 -8.09 -5.92 -1.25
C THR A 203 -7.06 -5.33 -2.21
N TYR A 204 -5.81 -5.28 -1.77
CA TYR A 204 -4.64 -5.06 -2.60
C TYR A 204 -3.98 -6.42 -2.88
N ASN A 205 -3.90 -6.84 -4.13
CA ASN A 205 -3.16 -8.02 -4.56
C ASN A 205 -1.89 -7.57 -5.31
N GLY A 206 -0.73 -7.75 -4.69
CA GLY A 206 0.58 -7.49 -5.28
C GLY A 206 0.99 -8.53 -6.31
N ASN A 207 0.47 -9.76 -6.23
CA ASN A 207 0.79 -10.86 -7.14
C ASN A 207 2.31 -11.01 -7.37
N ASP A 208 2.76 -10.94 -8.62
CA ASP A 208 4.16 -11.04 -9.06
C ASP A 208 4.74 -9.66 -9.43
N GLY A 209 3.99 -8.59 -9.14
CA GLY A 209 4.28 -7.22 -9.55
C GLY A 209 5.22 -6.51 -8.60
N VAL A 210 5.51 -5.26 -8.93
CA VAL A 210 6.33 -4.38 -8.10
C VAL A 210 5.51 -3.19 -7.62
N THR A 211 5.48 -2.98 -6.31
CA THR A 211 4.73 -1.89 -5.70
C THR A 211 5.65 -1.03 -4.86
N ASN A 212 5.60 0.28 -5.08
CA ASN A 212 6.31 1.27 -4.29
C ASN A 212 5.28 2.21 -3.64
N PHE A 213 5.00 1.99 -2.35
CA PHE A 213 4.29 2.95 -1.53
C PHE A 213 5.32 3.94 -0.98
N ASN A 214 5.24 5.20 -1.41
CA ASN A 214 6.18 6.24 -0.99
C ASN A 214 5.60 7.17 0.10
N GLY A 215 4.29 7.12 0.33
CA GLY A 215 3.65 7.71 1.50
C GLY A 215 3.25 6.64 2.53
N GLU A 216 2.66 7.10 3.64
CA GLU A 216 2.15 6.24 4.72
C GLU A 216 1.14 5.22 4.19
N VAL A 217 1.19 3.99 4.71
CA VAL A 217 0.19 2.96 4.41
C VAL A 217 -0.61 2.62 5.66
N THR A 218 -1.92 2.72 5.59
CA THR A 218 -2.83 2.20 6.63
C THR A 218 -3.71 1.07 6.10
N VAL A 219 -3.64 -0.10 6.71
CA VAL A 219 -4.59 -1.21 6.51
C VAL A 219 -5.59 -1.23 7.65
N ARG A 220 -6.88 -1.05 7.32
CA ARG A 220 -7.98 -0.91 8.31
C ARG A 220 -8.90 -2.14 8.31
N SER A 221 -10.06 -2.04 8.97
CA SER A 221 -11.02 -3.13 9.16
C SER A 221 -11.53 -3.72 7.84
N GLY A 222 -11.17 -4.98 7.58
CA GLY A 222 -11.49 -5.69 6.34
C GLY A 222 -10.51 -5.43 5.18
N GLY A 223 -9.55 -4.54 5.38
CA GLY A 223 -8.45 -4.29 4.45
C GLY A 223 -7.50 -5.48 4.39
N ILE A 224 -7.15 -5.89 3.18
CA ILE A 224 -6.25 -7.00 2.91
C ILE A 224 -5.15 -6.54 1.96
N ILE A 225 -3.89 -6.75 2.32
CA ILE A 225 -2.76 -6.76 1.39
C ILE A 225 -2.35 -8.22 1.20
N ASN A 226 -2.32 -8.71 -0.03
CA ASN A 226 -1.80 -10.02 -0.41
C ASN A 226 -0.62 -9.84 -1.35
N LEU A 227 0.43 -10.63 -1.16
CA LEU A 227 1.55 -10.75 -2.08
C LEU A 227 1.76 -12.24 -2.39
N ASP A 228 2.03 -12.56 -3.67
CA ASP A 228 2.34 -13.92 -4.09
C ASP A 228 3.87 -14.09 -4.14
N THR A 229 4.51 -13.67 -5.24
CA THR A 229 5.97 -13.74 -5.42
C THR A 229 6.62 -12.38 -5.74
N GLY A 230 5.80 -11.32 -5.84
CA GLY A 230 6.24 -9.99 -6.22
C GLY A 230 7.04 -9.26 -5.16
N THR A 231 7.19 -7.94 -5.34
CA THR A 231 7.90 -7.06 -4.41
C THR A 231 7.03 -5.91 -3.96
N ILE A 232 6.98 -5.66 -2.65
CA ILE A 232 6.39 -4.44 -2.08
C ILE A 232 7.45 -3.66 -1.31
N ASN A 233 7.60 -2.39 -1.63
CA ASN A 233 8.42 -1.44 -0.90
C ASN A 233 7.51 -0.42 -0.21
N PHE A 234 7.54 -0.43 1.12
CA PHE A 234 6.94 0.59 1.97
C PHE A 234 8.03 1.57 2.37
N ASN A 235 8.01 2.79 1.83
CA ASN A 235 9.07 3.78 2.06
C ASN A 235 8.76 4.78 3.17
N ASP A 236 7.59 4.64 3.80
CA ASP A 236 7.16 5.41 4.96
C ASP A 236 6.47 4.46 5.96
N VAL A 237 5.98 5.00 7.07
CA VAL A 237 5.35 4.24 8.14
C VAL A 237 4.21 3.37 7.61
N THR A 238 4.16 2.13 8.07
CA THR A 238 3.10 1.17 7.74
C THR A 238 2.32 0.79 9.00
N SER A 239 1.03 1.10 9.01
CA SER A 239 0.10 0.78 10.10
C SER A 239 -0.89 -0.30 9.67
N ILE A 240 -0.96 -1.40 10.43
CA ILE A 240 -1.96 -2.47 10.23
C ILE A 240 -2.79 -2.57 11.50
N GLY A 241 -4.08 -2.26 11.40
CA GLY A 241 -4.92 -2.42 12.57
C GLY A 241 -6.41 -2.47 12.30
N ASN A 242 -7.18 -2.50 13.39
CA ASN A 242 -8.63 -2.75 13.36
C ASN A 242 -8.98 -4.04 12.61
N SER A 243 -8.23 -5.12 12.85
CA SER A 243 -8.35 -6.39 12.11
C SER A 243 -8.00 -6.31 10.61
N GLY A 244 -7.19 -5.34 10.19
CA GLY A 244 -6.52 -5.36 8.88
C GLY A 244 -5.53 -6.52 8.77
N TYR A 245 -5.34 -7.03 7.55
CA TYR A 245 -4.55 -8.22 7.28
C TYR A 245 -3.51 -7.96 6.18
N ALA A 246 -2.23 -8.19 6.46
CA ALA A 246 -1.20 -8.25 5.43
C ALA A 246 -0.64 -9.66 5.33
N ASN A 247 -0.63 -10.21 4.12
CA ASN A 247 -0.19 -11.55 3.77
C ASN A 247 0.87 -11.49 2.69
N PHE A 248 2.09 -11.92 3.00
CA PHE A 248 3.23 -11.67 2.11
C PHE A 248 3.63 -12.87 1.22
N GLY A 249 3.01 -14.03 1.40
CA GLY A 249 3.22 -15.17 0.51
C GLY A 249 4.67 -15.64 0.52
N SER A 250 5.29 -15.57 -0.64
CA SER A 250 6.70 -15.91 -0.88
C SER A 250 7.47 -14.77 -1.55
N GLY A 251 6.93 -13.55 -1.47
CA GLY A 251 7.50 -12.37 -2.10
C GLY A 251 8.62 -11.74 -1.29
N THR A 252 9.07 -10.57 -1.75
CA THR A 252 10.04 -9.72 -1.04
C THR A 252 9.36 -8.45 -0.55
N VAL A 253 9.54 -8.13 0.72
CA VAL A 253 8.94 -6.94 1.34
C VAL A 253 10.01 -6.11 2.02
N ASN A 254 10.13 -4.85 1.61
CA ASN A 254 11.04 -3.90 2.23
C ASN A 254 10.22 -2.79 2.89
N ILE A 255 10.33 -2.66 4.21
CA ILE A 255 9.75 -1.57 5.00
C ILE A 255 10.91 -0.67 5.42
N ASN A 256 11.08 0.44 4.74
CA ASN A 256 12.20 1.37 4.93
C ASN A 256 11.95 2.40 6.06
N SER A 257 10.99 2.09 6.94
CA SER A 257 10.57 2.91 8.08
C SER A 257 10.06 1.99 9.21
N ASP A 258 9.23 2.51 10.10
CA ASP A 258 8.59 1.76 11.18
C ASP A 258 7.34 1.01 10.69
N VAL A 259 7.05 -0.13 11.34
CA VAL A 259 5.80 -0.87 11.19
C VAL A 259 5.06 -0.98 12.52
N ASP A 260 3.80 -0.55 12.52
CA ASP A 260 2.90 -0.58 13.66
C ASP A 260 1.75 -1.56 13.39
N VAL A 261 1.67 -2.63 14.18
CA VAL A 261 0.60 -3.63 14.09
C VAL A 261 -0.22 -3.57 15.36
N GLY A 262 -1.44 -3.07 15.24
CA GLY A 262 -2.28 -2.69 16.37
C GLY A 262 -3.68 -3.27 16.31
N SER A 263 -4.43 -3.24 17.41
CA SER A 263 -5.90 -3.36 17.41
C SER A 263 -6.42 -4.59 16.64
N GLY A 264 -5.85 -5.77 16.87
CA GLY A 264 -6.24 -7.01 16.17
C GLY A 264 -5.66 -7.16 14.76
N GLY A 265 -4.81 -6.25 14.29
CA GLY A 265 -4.12 -6.36 13.01
C GLY A 265 -3.24 -7.60 12.91
N TYR A 266 -3.00 -8.06 11.69
CA TYR A 266 -2.25 -9.30 11.44
C TYR A 266 -1.19 -9.09 10.35
N PHE A 267 0.05 -9.44 10.68
CA PHE A 267 1.22 -9.39 9.81
C PHE A 267 1.69 -10.81 9.51
N ASN A 268 1.29 -11.36 8.37
CA ASN A 268 1.59 -12.73 7.98
C ASN A 268 2.72 -12.78 6.95
N VAL A 269 3.88 -13.26 7.37
CA VAL A 269 5.06 -13.39 6.52
C VAL A 269 4.98 -14.63 5.62
N GLN A 270 4.41 -15.72 6.12
CA GLN A 270 4.45 -17.03 5.45
C GLN A 270 5.89 -17.43 5.09
N ASP A 271 6.20 -17.51 3.80
CA ASP A 271 7.49 -17.91 3.22
C ASP A 271 8.27 -16.71 2.66
N ALA A 272 7.77 -15.49 2.87
CA ALA A 272 8.36 -14.26 2.32
C ALA A 272 9.67 -13.87 3.03
N GLU A 273 10.45 -13.04 2.34
CA GLU A 273 11.57 -12.31 2.94
C GLU A 273 11.12 -10.89 3.26
N VAL A 274 11.08 -10.55 4.55
CA VAL A 274 10.68 -9.23 5.05
C VAL A 274 11.86 -8.53 5.72
N THR A 275 12.16 -7.32 5.28
CA THR A 275 13.12 -6.44 5.97
C THR A 275 12.43 -5.18 6.45
N VAL A 276 12.55 -4.86 7.73
CA VAL A 276 12.13 -3.61 8.36
C VAL A 276 13.39 -2.85 8.78
N THR A 277 13.65 -1.67 8.23
CA THR A 277 14.82 -0.90 8.63
C THR A 277 14.61 -0.13 9.93
N GLY A 278 13.36 0.24 10.23
CA GLY A 278 12.96 0.89 11.47
C GLY A 278 12.57 -0.11 12.56
N ASN A 279 11.69 0.34 13.44
CA ASN A 279 11.13 -0.45 14.52
C ASN A 279 9.91 -1.27 14.06
N ALA A 280 9.64 -2.37 14.75
CA ALA A 280 8.39 -3.12 14.61
C ALA A 280 7.66 -3.17 15.96
N ALA A 281 6.45 -2.62 16.01
CA ALA A 281 5.64 -2.58 17.22
C ALA A 281 4.33 -3.33 17.05
N PHE A 282 4.12 -4.35 17.89
CA PHE A 282 2.90 -5.14 17.98
C PHE A 282 2.18 -4.74 19.25
N THR A 283 1.06 -4.04 19.13
CA THR A 283 0.35 -3.48 20.28
C THR A 283 -1.13 -3.83 20.27
N SER A 284 -1.79 -3.81 21.44
CA SER A 284 -3.26 -3.93 21.52
C SER A 284 -3.83 -5.12 20.76
N ASN A 285 -3.24 -6.31 20.94
CA ASN A 285 -3.51 -7.53 20.18
C ASN A 285 -3.11 -7.49 18.69
N GLY A 286 -2.06 -6.78 18.33
CA GLY A 286 -1.37 -6.96 17.04
C GLY A 286 -0.68 -8.33 17.00
N ASN A 287 -0.70 -8.98 15.83
CA ASN A 287 -0.21 -10.34 15.68
C ASN A 287 0.75 -10.47 14.50
N MET A 288 1.69 -11.41 14.63
CA MET A 288 2.58 -11.83 13.55
C MET A 288 2.56 -13.35 13.41
N SER A 289 2.66 -13.85 12.18
CA SER A 289 3.05 -15.25 11.91
C SER A 289 4.14 -15.32 10.86
N VAL A 290 5.11 -16.20 11.07
CA VAL A 290 6.18 -16.53 10.13
C VAL A 290 6.17 -18.05 9.96
N ASP A 291 6.05 -18.55 8.73
CA ASP A 291 5.96 -19.99 8.47
C ASP A 291 7.36 -20.57 8.18
N ASN A 292 7.84 -20.45 6.94
CA ASN A 292 9.23 -20.79 6.58
C ASN A 292 10.04 -19.56 6.14
N GLY A 293 9.41 -18.38 6.13
CA GLY A 293 10.01 -17.13 5.71
C GLY A 293 10.92 -16.53 6.76
N SER A 294 11.40 -15.32 6.46
CA SER A 294 12.29 -14.58 7.34
C SER A 294 11.80 -13.16 7.54
N ILE A 295 12.00 -12.66 8.76
CA ILE A 295 11.84 -11.24 9.07
C ILE A 295 13.11 -10.71 9.75
N THR A 296 13.63 -9.61 9.22
CA THR A 296 14.74 -8.86 9.82
C THR A 296 14.25 -7.48 10.20
N ILE A 297 14.46 -7.08 11.45
CA ILE A 297 14.11 -5.77 11.99
C ILE A 297 15.41 -5.09 12.41
N GLY A 298 15.78 -4.01 11.72
CA GLY A 298 17.01 -3.27 12.01
C GLY A 298 16.92 -2.43 13.28
N GLY A 299 15.72 -1.99 13.67
CA GLY A 299 15.46 -1.30 14.93
C GLY A 299 15.00 -2.25 16.03
N ASN A 300 14.18 -1.71 16.94
CA ASN A 300 13.62 -2.45 18.06
C ASN A 300 12.38 -3.25 17.62
N ALA A 301 12.20 -4.43 18.22
CA ALA A 301 10.98 -5.21 18.12
C ALA A 301 10.22 -5.17 19.46
N SER A 302 8.93 -4.85 19.44
CA SER A 302 8.13 -4.83 20.67
C SER A 302 6.79 -5.54 20.52
N LEU A 303 6.37 -6.24 21.58
CA LEU A 303 5.03 -6.79 21.74
C LEU A 303 4.46 -6.26 23.05
N SER A 304 3.28 -5.63 22.99
CA SER A 304 2.60 -5.16 24.19
C SER A 304 1.09 -5.15 24.16
N SER A 305 0.49 -5.24 25.35
CA SER A 305 -0.96 -5.16 25.52
C SER A 305 -1.71 -6.29 24.78
N GLY A 306 -1.20 -7.52 24.87
CA GLY A 306 -1.74 -8.73 24.26
C GLY A 306 -1.12 -9.05 22.90
N GLY A 307 -1.77 -9.96 22.14
CA GLY A 307 -1.32 -10.39 20.82
C GLY A 307 -0.41 -11.61 20.82
N THR A 308 -0.13 -12.12 19.63
CA THR A 308 0.68 -13.33 19.43
C THR A 308 1.71 -13.12 18.31
N ILE A 309 2.94 -13.58 18.55
CA ILE A 309 3.96 -13.77 17.51
C ILE A 309 4.22 -15.27 17.39
N ASP A 310 3.85 -15.86 16.26
CA ASP A 310 4.07 -17.28 15.96
C ASP A 310 5.19 -17.40 14.92
N LEU A 311 6.34 -17.97 15.29
CA LEU A 311 7.49 -18.09 14.39
C LEU A 311 7.57 -19.43 13.65
N ASN A 312 6.74 -20.41 14.03
CA ASN A 312 6.66 -21.75 13.44
C ASN A 312 8.02 -22.37 13.08
N SER A 313 8.47 -22.26 11.83
CA SER A 313 9.78 -22.75 11.35
C SER A 313 10.60 -21.65 10.66
N GLY A 314 10.17 -20.40 10.76
CA GLY A 314 10.79 -19.26 10.12
C GLY A 314 11.97 -18.73 10.92
N SER A 315 12.36 -17.49 10.62
CA SER A 315 13.43 -16.80 11.35
C SER A 315 13.05 -15.36 11.69
N LEU A 316 13.47 -14.91 12.87
CA LEU A 316 13.35 -13.53 13.34
C LEU A 316 14.75 -13.00 13.67
N ASN A 317 15.17 -11.90 13.05
CA ASN A 317 16.37 -11.16 13.45
C ASN A 317 15.98 -9.76 13.95
N VAL A 318 16.48 -9.36 15.11
CA VAL A 318 16.28 -8.03 15.70
C VAL A 318 17.62 -7.36 15.99
N GLY A 319 17.92 -6.30 15.25
CA GLY A 319 19.14 -5.50 15.36
C GLY A 319 19.18 -4.58 16.59
N GLY A 320 18.00 -4.16 17.07
CA GLY A 320 17.85 -3.41 18.31
C GLY A 320 17.41 -4.29 19.49
N ASP A 321 16.69 -3.68 20.43
CA ASP A 321 16.13 -4.38 21.58
C ASP A 321 14.86 -5.14 21.21
N ALA A 322 14.69 -6.33 21.75
CA ALA A 322 13.45 -7.11 21.68
C ALA A 322 12.71 -7.06 23.02
N SER A 323 11.52 -6.44 23.05
CA SER A 323 10.79 -6.18 24.29
C SER A 323 9.34 -6.67 24.26
N PHE A 324 9.05 -7.70 25.05
CA PHE A 324 7.72 -8.30 25.19
C PHE A 324 7.15 -8.00 26.57
N THR A 325 6.17 -7.11 26.65
CA THR A 325 5.68 -6.55 27.91
C THR A 325 4.16 -6.43 27.97
N SER A 326 3.58 -6.43 29.17
CA SER A 326 2.16 -6.10 29.39
C SER A 326 1.20 -7.09 28.70
N GLY A 327 1.55 -8.38 28.71
CA GLY A 327 0.75 -9.45 28.13
C GLY A 327 0.97 -9.59 26.62
N GLY A 328 0.96 -10.83 26.15
CA GLY A 328 1.32 -11.23 24.79
C GLY A 328 2.10 -12.54 24.84
N THR A 329 2.02 -13.34 23.77
CA THR A 329 2.70 -14.64 23.70
C THR A 329 3.58 -14.67 22.46
N VAL A 330 4.83 -15.08 22.62
CA VAL A 330 5.72 -15.42 21.51
C VAL A 330 5.93 -16.92 21.50
N ASN A 331 5.52 -17.58 20.42
CA ASN A 331 5.71 -19.00 20.18
C ASN A 331 6.85 -19.17 19.17
N ALA A 332 8.01 -19.58 19.66
CA ALA A 332 9.21 -19.67 18.84
C ALA A 332 9.24 -20.93 17.96
N GLY A 333 8.47 -21.97 18.28
CA GLY A 333 8.39 -23.18 17.46
C GLY A 333 9.74 -23.86 17.25
N SER A 334 10.17 -23.96 16.00
CA SER A 334 11.49 -24.46 15.57
C SER A 334 12.34 -23.36 14.94
N ALA A 335 11.97 -22.10 15.16
CA ALA A 335 12.60 -20.95 14.54
C ALA A 335 14.03 -20.71 15.05
N THR A 336 14.77 -19.93 14.26
CA THR A 336 15.97 -19.24 14.75
C THR A 336 15.60 -17.80 15.09
N VAL A 337 15.89 -17.39 16.32
CA VAL A 337 15.67 -16.02 16.81
C VAL A 337 17.03 -15.38 17.09
N THR A 338 17.43 -14.42 16.28
CA THR A 338 18.67 -13.68 16.44
C THR A 338 18.38 -12.34 17.09
N LEU A 339 19.12 -12.03 18.15
CA LEU A 339 19.00 -10.81 18.94
C LEU A 339 20.36 -10.13 18.98
N GLU A 340 20.43 -8.87 18.58
CA GLU A 340 21.64 -8.05 18.66
C GLU A 340 21.61 -7.06 19.85
N GLY A 341 20.42 -6.72 20.36
CA GLY A 341 20.21 -5.87 21.55
C GLY A 341 19.76 -6.63 22.81
N ASP A 342 19.20 -5.88 23.76
CA ASP A 342 18.66 -6.42 25.00
C ASP A 342 17.38 -7.22 24.76
N PHE A 343 17.13 -8.24 25.59
CA PHE A 343 15.93 -9.05 25.53
C PHE A 343 15.08 -8.85 26.79
N THR A 344 13.81 -8.47 26.62
CA THR A 344 12.90 -8.23 27.76
C THR A 344 11.65 -9.09 27.66
N VAL A 345 11.34 -9.86 28.71
CA VAL A 345 10.08 -10.60 28.86
C VAL A 345 9.50 -10.32 30.24
N GLN A 346 8.50 -9.43 30.31
CA GLN A 346 8.00 -8.91 31.59
C GLN A 346 6.49 -8.69 31.61
N ASN A 347 5.96 -8.38 32.79
CA ASN A 347 4.59 -7.87 32.99
C ASN A 347 3.50 -8.79 32.41
N GLY A 348 3.66 -10.11 32.60
CA GLY A 348 2.67 -11.12 32.19
C GLY A 348 2.76 -11.57 30.73
N SER A 349 3.81 -11.18 30.01
CA SER A 349 4.15 -11.74 28.70
C SER A 349 4.76 -13.13 28.82
N ASN A 350 4.57 -13.96 27.79
CA ASN A 350 5.09 -15.33 27.72
C ASN A 350 6.01 -15.50 26.50
N PHE A 351 7.14 -16.20 26.70
CA PHE A 351 8.00 -16.67 25.62
C PHE A 351 8.05 -18.20 25.67
N GLU A 352 7.47 -18.84 24.67
CA GLU A 352 7.41 -20.29 24.51
C GLU A 352 8.52 -20.71 23.54
N ALA A 353 9.61 -21.24 24.09
CA ALA A 353 10.80 -21.56 23.30
C ALA A 353 10.63 -22.77 22.38
N ASP A 354 9.74 -23.71 22.71
CA ASP A 354 9.54 -24.97 21.98
C ASP A 354 10.86 -25.70 21.67
N SER A 355 11.23 -25.79 20.39
CA SER A 355 12.47 -26.40 19.90
C SER A 355 13.40 -25.39 19.21
N SER A 356 13.17 -24.10 19.45
CA SER A 356 13.86 -23.01 18.78
C SER A 356 15.34 -22.89 19.19
N THR A 357 16.07 -22.10 18.43
CA THR A 357 17.42 -21.64 18.80
C THR A 357 17.40 -20.13 18.93
N VAL A 358 17.83 -19.62 20.09
CA VAL A 358 18.03 -18.18 20.30
C VAL A 358 19.51 -17.88 20.19
N VAL A 359 19.87 -16.93 19.33
CA VAL A 359 21.24 -16.50 19.07
C VAL A 359 21.41 -15.08 19.60
N PHE A 360 22.33 -14.90 20.54
CA PHE A 360 22.79 -13.58 20.98
C PHE A 360 24.01 -13.19 20.16
N SER A 361 23.87 -12.20 19.30
CA SER A 361 24.85 -11.85 18.26
C SER A 361 25.28 -10.38 18.26
N GLY A 362 24.97 -9.64 19.32
CA GLY A 362 25.34 -8.24 19.45
C GLY A 362 26.84 -8.04 19.71
N ASP A 363 27.37 -6.87 19.38
CA ASP A 363 28.77 -6.50 19.66
C ASP A 363 29.01 -6.03 21.12
N SER A 364 28.03 -6.22 22.00
CA SER A 364 28.08 -5.76 23.38
C SER A 364 27.35 -6.71 24.33
N THR A 365 27.34 -6.37 25.62
CA THR A 365 26.50 -7.07 26.60
C THR A 365 25.03 -6.91 26.25
N GLN A 366 24.35 -8.05 26.16
CA GLN A 366 22.92 -8.18 25.91
C GLN A 366 22.26 -8.66 27.19
N THR A 367 21.46 -7.80 27.79
CA THR A 367 20.82 -8.04 29.08
C THR A 367 19.45 -8.68 28.88
N ILE A 368 19.23 -9.78 29.59
CA ILE A 368 17.98 -10.52 29.65
C ILE A 368 17.19 -10.03 30.86
N ASN A 369 16.21 -9.19 30.57
CA ASN A 369 15.36 -8.55 31.55
C ASN A 369 14.08 -9.38 31.71
N SER A 370 13.98 -10.19 32.75
CA SER A 370 12.79 -11.01 33.02
C SER A 370 12.36 -10.95 34.47
N GLY A 371 11.07 -10.68 34.70
CA GLY A 371 10.51 -10.57 36.06
C GLY A 371 10.17 -11.91 36.73
N SER A 372 10.49 -13.02 36.06
CA SER A 372 10.25 -14.41 36.49
C SER A 372 11.22 -15.33 35.76
N ASP A 373 11.18 -16.62 36.08
CA ASP A 373 11.93 -17.64 35.33
C ASP A 373 11.59 -17.55 33.84
N LEU A 374 12.63 -17.74 33.02
CA LEU A 374 12.56 -17.70 31.56
C LEU A 374 13.23 -18.95 31.00
N THR A 375 12.60 -19.59 30.03
CA THR A 375 13.11 -20.82 29.43
C THR A 375 13.44 -20.60 27.96
N PHE A 376 14.63 -21.04 27.57
CA PHE A 376 15.07 -21.23 26.20
C PHE A 376 15.23 -22.71 25.91
N TYR A 377 15.17 -23.09 24.63
CA TYR A 377 15.52 -24.45 24.22
C TYR A 377 17.02 -24.52 23.92
N ASN A 378 17.48 -24.09 22.75
CA ASN A 378 18.90 -23.92 22.49
C ASN A 378 19.29 -22.44 22.55
N VAL A 379 20.50 -22.16 23.05
CA VAL A 379 21.11 -20.83 23.04
C VAL A 379 22.48 -20.88 22.39
N GLN A 380 22.73 -19.94 21.49
CA GLN A 380 24.05 -19.63 20.97
C GLN A 380 24.43 -18.21 21.39
N VAL A 381 25.67 -18.01 21.81
CA VAL A 381 26.28 -16.70 22.04
C VAL A 381 27.42 -16.55 21.05
N ASP A 382 27.25 -15.68 20.06
CA ASP A 382 28.25 -15.48 19.00
C ASP A 382 29.50 -14.76 19.53
N SER A 383 30.56 -14.80 18.73
CA SER A 383 31.82 -14.12 19.01
C SER A 383 31.62 -12.64 19.29
N GLY A 384 32.04 -12.18 20.47
CA GLY A 384 31.95 -10.78 20.89
C GLY A 384 30.64 -10.41 21.60
N ALA A 385 29.62 -11.28 21.54
CA ALA A 385 28.38 -11.10 22.30
C ALA A 385 28.56 -11.55 23.75
N VAL A 386 27.81 -10.91 24.65
CA VAL A 386 27.76 -11.34 26.06
C VAL A 386 26.31 -11.50 26.49
N PHE A 387 25.90 -12.75 26.72
CA PHE A 387 24.66 -13.10 27.40
C PHE A 387 24.76 -12.66 28.86
N ASN A 388 23.80 -11.86 29.34
CA ASN A 388 23.81 -11.34 30.70
C ASN A 388 22.42 -11.37 31.34
N THR A 389 22.29 -11.86 32.57
CA THR A 389 21.05 -11.70 33.35
C THR A 389 20.96 -10.30 33.98
N ASP A 390 19.77 -9.83 34.33
CA ASP A 390 19.57 -8.43 34.76
C ASP A 390 19.99 -8.15 36.22
N GLY A 391 20.17 -9.17 37.05
CA GLY A 391 20.50 -9.05 38.47
C GLY A 391 19.41 -8.34 39.29
N GLY A 392 18.20 -8.27 38.73
CA GLY A 392 17.07 -7.51 39.23
C GLY A 392 16.27 -8.31 40.25
N THR A 393 15.16 -8.89 39.81
CA THR A 393 14.37 -9.79 40.67
C THR A 393 14.87 -11.20 40.44
N GLN A 394 15.34 -11.86 41.50
CA GLN A 394 15.80 -13.24 41.44
C GLN A 394 14.90 -14.11 40.55
N ASN A 395 15.49 -14.63 39.49
CA ASN A 395 14.90 -15.51 38.52
C ASN A 395 15.93 -16.57 38.07
N THR A 396 15.43 -17.62 37.43
CA THR A 396 16.25 -18.63 36.78
C THR A 396 16.06 -18.54 35.27
N VAL A 397 17.15 -18.36 34.54
CA VAL A 397 17.16 -18.64 33.11
C VAL A 397 17.48 -20.11 32.91
N VAL A 398 16.55 -20.85 32.29
CA VAL A 398 16.69 -22.27 31.98
C VAL A 398 16.99 -22.43 30.49
N ILE A 399 17.99 -23.24 30.16
CA ILE A 399 18.29 -23.69 28.80
C ILE A 399 18.08 -25.20 28.78
N GLU A 400 16.99 -25.65 28.18
CA GLU A 400 16.62 -27.08 28.16
C GLU A 400 17.52 -27.92 27.25
N GLY A 401 17.96 -27.33 26.15
CA GLY A 401 18.89 -27.89 25.18
C GLY A 401 20.31 -27.41 25.42
N ASP A 402 21.02 -27.11 24.34
CA ASP A 402 22.44 -26.80 24.38
C ASP A 402 22.70 -25.30 24.54
N LEU A 403 23.77 -24.97 25.27
CA LEU A 403 24.37 -23.64 25.31
C LEU A 403 25.71 -23.70 24.56
N ILE A 404 25.83 -22.97 23.46
CA ILE A 404 27.06 -22.83 22.68
C ILE A 404 27.57 -21.40 22.84
N VAL A 405 28.82 -21.23 23.25
CA VAL A 405 29.46 -19.92 23.35
C VAL A 405 30.65 -19.90 22.39
N ASP A 406 30.59 -19.11 21.33
CA ASP A 406 31.67 -19.02 20.35
C ASP A 406 32.93 -18.34 20.94
N GLU A 407 34.06 -18.42 20.21
CA GLU A 407 35.31 -17.77 20.60
C GLU A 407 35.06 -16.27 20.90
N ASP A 408 35.59 -15.77 22.02
CA ASP A 408 35.38 -14.40 22.51
C ASP A 408 33.92 -14.04 22.91
N GLY A 409 32.98 -14.99 22.88
CA GLY A 409 31.65 -14.86 23.49
C GLY A 409 31.69 -14.96 25.02
N GLY A 410 30.65 -14.45 25.69
CA GLY A 410 30.58 -14.40 27.16
C GLY A 410 29.22 -14.72 27.76
N VAL A 411 29.24 -15.24 28.99
CA VAL A 411 28.04 -15.47 29.81
C VAL A 411 28.28 -14.86 31.18
N ILE A 412 27.37 -13.98 31.61
CA ILE A 412 27.36 -13.34 32.91
C ILE A 412 26.01 -13.62 33.59
N VAL A 413 26.08 -13.97 34.87
CA VAL A 413 24.91 -14.12 35.74
C VAL A 413 25.07 -13.12 36.88
N GLU A 414 24.21 -12.11 36.90
CA GLU A 414 24.29 -10.98 37.82
C GLU A 414 23.50 -11.24 39.11
N GLY A 415 23.95 -10.62 40.21
CA GLY A 415 23.20 -10.62 41.47
C GLY A 415 22.93 -12.00 42.06
N ASP A 416 21.65 -12.29 42.32
CA ASP A 416 21.15 -13.56 42.86
C ASP A 416 20.39 -14.41 41.83
N ASP A 417 20.50 -14.05 40.55
CA ASP A 417 19.96 -14.81 39.43
C ASP A 417 20.67 -16.17 39.28
N GLN A 418 20.04 -17.08 38.54
CA GLN A 418 20.58 -18.40 38.25
C GLN A 418 20.51 -18.70 36.75
N LEU A 419 21.49 -19.48 36.27
CA LEU A 419 21.49 -20.09 34.95
C LEU A 419 21.52 -21.62 35.12
N ASP A 420 20.50 -22.30 34.60
CA ASP A 420 20.38 -23.76 34.60
C ASP A 420 20.45 -24.28 33.15
N VAL A 421 21.53 -24.98 32.81
CA VAL A 421 21.70 -25.60 31.48
C VAL A 421 21.55 -27.11 31.62
N GLN A 422 20.56 -27.67 30.94
CA GLN A 422 20.20 -29.08 31.04
C GLN A 422 20.84 -29.94 29.94
N GLY A 423 21.17 -29.34 28.79
CA GLY A 423 21.92 -29.97 27.71
C GLY A 423 23.44 -29.79 27.82
N GLU A 424 24.13 -29.80 26.68
CA GLU A 424 25.58 -29.64 26.63
C GLU A 424 25.98 -28.16 26.67
N VAL A 425 27.11 -27.88 27.33
CA VAL A 425 27.76 -26.56 27.29
C VAL A 425 28.98 -26.68 26.39
N GLY A 426 28.92 -26.05 25.22
CA GLY A 426 29.99 -25.97 24.22
C GLY A 426 30.70 -24.62 24.24
N GLY A 427 31.98 -24.62 23.90
CA GLY A 427 32.83 -23.43 23.85
C GLY A 427 34.06 -23.59 22.96
#